data_AF-A0A7V4SME6-F1
#
_entry.id   AF-A0A7V4SME6-F1
#
_cell.length_a   1.000
_cell.length_b   1.000
_cell.length_c   1.000
_cell.angle_alpha   90.00
_cell.angle_beta   90.00
_cell.angle_gamma   90.00
#
_symmetry.space_group_name_H-M   'P 1'
#
loop_
_entity.id
_entity.type
_entity.pdbx_description
1 polymer ?
#
loop_
_entity_poly.entity_id
_entity_poly.type
_entity_poly.pdbx_seq_one_letter_code
_entity_poly.pdbx_strand_id
1 'polypeptide(L)'
;MKVNSLLFASACAIASAVLLSCGDSGTEMPAGLNPGPPIRGAFRLTLDATAQEIRAYARENGHVPQGEGGQALLAAGIRSAPVTDPWGNPVRYSGEGMRFTLASAGPDQQWDTKDDLSVTDGE
;
A
#
# COMPACT_ATOMS: atom_id res chain seq x y z
N MET A 1 -28.71 52.05 44.32
CA MET A 1 -29.00 53.01 43.22
C MET A 1 -29.51 52.23 42.02
N LYS A 2 -30.59 52.73 41.43
CA LYS A 2 -31.31 52.19 40.27
C LYS A 2 -30.62 52.73 39.02
N VAL A 3 -30.25 51.88 38.08
CA VAL A 3 -30.19 52.24 36.66
C VAL A 3 -30.74 51.10 35.82
N ASN A 4 -31.57 51.52 34.89
CA ASN A 4 -32.50 50.76 34.08
C ASN A 4 -31.93 50.63 32.66
N SER A 5 -32.57 49.76 31.88
CA SER A 5 -32.84 49.93 30.45
C SER A 5 -31.94 49.25 29.40
N LEU A 6 -32.68 48.51 28.55
CA LEU A 6 -32.60 48.40 27.08
C LEU A 6 -32.03 47.12 26.47
N LEU A 7 -32.96 46.19 26.22
CA LEU A 7 -33.31 45.62 24.90
C LEU A 7 -32.17 45.47 23.88
N PHE A 8 -31.81 44.21 23.59
CA PHE A 8 -31.56 43.76 22.21
C PHE A 8 -32.11 42.34 22.04
N ALA A 9 -33.10 42.21 21.16
CA ALA A 9 -33.49 40.95 20.57
C ALA A 9 -32.39 40.50 19.60
N SER A 10 -31.98 39.24 19.65
CA SER A 10 -31.57 38.52 18.45
C SER A 10 -31.54 37.02 18.70
N ALA A 11 -32.32 36.30 17.91
CA ALA A 11 -32.33 34.85 17.84
C ALA A 11 -31.02 34.34 17.23
N CYS A 12 -30.45 33.27 17.77
CA CYS A 12 -29.55 32.40 17.00
C CYS A 12 -29.63 30.96 17.50
N ALA A 13 -30.34 30.15 16.71
CA ALA A 13 -30.02 28.79 16.30
C ALA A 13 -29.59 27.76 17.37
N ILE A 14 -30.57 26.97 17.79
CA ILE A 14 -30.68 25.50 17.64
C ILE A 14 -29.36 24.70 17.74
N ALA A 15 -29.33 23.92 18.83
CA ALA A 15 -28.54 22.72 19.10
C ALA A 15 -27.84 22.06 17.90
N SER A 16 -26.51 22.03 17.94
CA SER A 16 -25.71 21.07 17.16
C SER A 16 -25.47 19.82 18.02
N ALA A 17 -26.28 18.78 17.82
CA ALA A 17 -26.04 17.45 18.37
C ALA A 17 -25.43 16.55 17.29
N VAL A 18 -24.13 16.37 17.43
CA VAL A 18 -23.27 15.19 17.24
C VAL A 18 -23.85 13.95 16.50
N LEU A 19 -22.97 13.39 15.65
CA LEU A 19 -22.85 12.01 15.14
C LEU A 19 -23.20 11.82 13.65
N LEU A 20 -22.33 12.35 12.79
CA LEU A 20 -22.05 11.71 11.50
C LEU A 20 -21.34 10.38 11.79
N SER A 21 -22.15 9.33 11.89
CA SER A 21 -21.76 7.96 11.62
C SER A 21 -21.01 7.90 10.29
N CYS A 22 -19.68 7.85 10.32
CA CYS A 22 -18.92 7.32 9.19
C CYS A 22 -19.20 5.81 9.16
N GLY A 23 -20.29 5.47 8.48
CA GLY A 23 -20.60 4.09 8.13
C GLY A 23 -19.47 3.58 7.25
N ASP A 24 -18.77 2.59 7.78
CA ASP A 24 -18.06 1.57 7.03
C ASP A 24 -18.89 1.19 5.79
N SER A 25 -18.38 1.50 4.61
CA SER A 25 -18.96 1.08 3.35
C SER A 25 -17.82 0.50 2.55
N GLY A 26 -17.55 -0.77 2.82
CA GLY A 26 -16.81 -1.64 1.91
C GLY A 26 -17.52 -1.62 0.56
N THR A 27 -17.04 -0.79 -0.34
CA THR A 27 -17.35 -0.87 -1.76
C THR A 27 -16.55 -2.04 -2.32
N GLU A 28 -17.11 -3.25 -2.21
CA GLU A 28 -16.80 -4.32 -3.15
C GLU A 28 -17.07 -3.77 -4.55
N MET A 29 -16.01 -3.55 -5.33
CA MET A 29 -16.17 -3.11 -6.71
C MET A 29 -16.87 -4.22 -7.50
N PRO A 30 -17.95 -3.92 -8.25
CA PRO A 30 -18.63 -4.92 -9.05
C PRO A 30 -17.67 -5.49 -10.12
N ALA A 31 -17.58 -6.81 -10.19
CA ALA A 31 -16.68 -7.57 -11.08
C ALA A 31 -16.88 -7.34 -12.60
N GLY A 32 -17.77 -6.43 -13.01
CA GLY A 32 -18.22 -6.26 -14.39
C GLY A 32 -17.67 -5.03 -15.15
N LEU A 33 -16.78 -4.20 -14.57
CA LEU A 33 -16.29 -2.98 -15.22
C LEU A 33 -14.77 -2.77 -15.18
N ASN A 34 -13.98 -3.82 -14.89
CA ASN A 34 -12.51 -3.71 -14.92
C ASN A 34 -11.92 -4.27 -16.22
N PRO A 35 -11.60 -3.43 -17.24
CA PRO A 35 -10.84 -3.89 -18.40
C PRO A 35 -9.35 -4.14 -18.09
N GLY A 36 -8.90 -3.91 -16.86
CA GLY A 36 -7.55 -4.22 -16.40
C GLY A 36 -7.40 -5.65 -15.88
N PRO A 37 -6.15 -6.12 -15.69
CA PRO A 37 -5.92 -7.39 -15.00
C PRO A 37 -6.63 -7.41 -13.65
N PRO A 38 -7.12 -8.57 -13.18
CA PRO A 38 -7.51 -8.73 -11.78
C PRO A 38 -6.41 -8.15 -10.88
N ILE A 39 -6.76 -7.56 -9.74
CA ILE A 39 -5.81 -6.87 -8.83
C ILE A 39 -4.53 -7.70 -8.60
N ARG A 40 -4.69 -9.01 -8.43
CA ARG A 40 -3.57 -9.97 -8.31
C ARG A 40 -2.61 -9.97 -9.50
N GLY A 41 -3.14 -10.01 -10.71
CA GLY A 41 -2.35 -9.97 -11.94
C GLY A 41 -1.66 -8.62 -12.12
N ALA A 42 -2.36 -7.52 -11.82
CA ALA A 42 -1.76 -6.18 -11.88
C ALA A 42 -0.59 -6.05 -10.90
N PHE A 43 -0.75 -6.56 -9.67
CA PHE A 43 0.32 -6.50 -8.68
C PHE A 43 1.49 -7.43 -9.01
N ARG A 44 1.24 -8.60 -9.63
CA ARG A 44 2.33 -9.43 -10.15
C ARG A 44 3.20 -8.67 -11.15
N LEU A 45 2.60 -7.90 -12.06
CA LEU A 45 3.36 -7.05 -13.00
C LEU A 45 4.19 -5.99 -12.28
N THR A 46 3.69 -5.43 -11.17
CA THR A 46 4.46 -4.52 -10.32
C THR A 46 5.68 -5.21 -9.72
N LEU A 47 5.52 -6.42 -9.17
CA LEU A 47 6.65 -7.20 -8.63
C LEU A 47 7.68 -7.53 -9.71
N ASP A 48 7.22 -7.94 -10.90
CA ASP A 48 8.10 -8.22 -12.04
C ASP A 48 8.86 -6.98 -12.51
N ALA A 49 8.21 -5.80 -12.51
CA ALA A 49 8.86 -4.54 -12.84
C ALA A 49 9.93 -4.15 -11.80
N THR A 50 9.63 -4.26 -10.51
CA THR A 50 10.62 -4.04 -9.43
C THR A 50 11.77 -5.03 -9.53
N ALA A 51 11.51 -6.29 -9.86
CA ALA A 51 12.54 -7.30 -10.09
C ALA A 51 13.46 -6.93 -11.27
N GLN A 52 12.95 -6.31 -12.33
CA GLN A 52 13.80 -5.80 -13.41
C GLN A 52 14.73 -4.67 -12.96
N GLU A 53 14.25 -3.78 -12.08
CA GLU A 53 15.08 -2.72 -11.50
C GLU A 53 16.17 -3.28 -10.59
N ILE A 54 15.84 -4.27 -9.75
CA ILE A 54 16.81 -4.99 -8.92
C ILE A 54 17.88 -5.66 -9.80
N ARG A 55 17.48 -6.29 -10.90
CA ARG A 55 18.42 -6.88 -11.86
C ARG A 55 19.29 -5.85 -12.55
N ALA A 56 18.75 -4.66 -12.87
CA ALA A 56 19.53 -3.56 -13.44
C ALA A 56 20.60 -3.08 -12.45
N TYR A 57 20.20 -2.82 -11.21
CA TYR A 57 21.13 -2.50 -10.12
C TYR A 57 22.23 -3.56 -9.99
N ALA A 58 21.86 -4.84 -10.03
CA ALA A 58 22.80 -5.94 -9.87
C ALA A 58 23.83 -6.03 -11.00
N ARG A 59 23.45 -5.71 -12.24
CA ARG A 59 24.40 -5.65 -13.37
C ARG A 59 25.43 -4.54 -13.22
N GLU A 60 25.05 -3.43 -12.59
CA GLU A 60 25.91 -2.26 -12.41
C GLU A 60 26.84 -2.42 -11.19
N ASN A 61 26.36 -3.07 -10.13
CA ASN A 61 27.06 -3.13 -8.83
C ASN A 61 27.69 -4.49 -8.53
N GLY A 62 27.36 -5.53 -9.30
CA GLY A 62 27.83 -6.91 -9.06
C GLY A 62 27.14 -7.63 -7.88
N HIS A 63 26.16 -6.99 -7.25
CA HIS A 63 25.30 -7.57 -6.21
C HIS A 63 23.91 -6.91 -6.25
N VAL A 64 22.88 -7.61 -5.76
CA VAL A 64 21.55 -7.01 -5.52
C VAL A 64 21.59 -6.07 -4.29
N PRO A 65 20.58 -5.23 -4.04
CA PRO A 65 20.49 -4.52 -2.76
C PRO A 65 20.59 -5.49 -1.58
N GLN A 66 21.49 -5.25 -0.64
CA GLN A 66 21.74 -6.21 0.44
C GLN A 66 20.81 -5.96 1.62
N GLY A 67 20.33 -7.06 2.22
CA GLY A 67 19.49 -7.05 3.41
C GLY A 67 18.02 -7.31 3.11
N GLU A 68 17.17 -6.94 4.07
CA GLU A 68 15.75 -7.27 4.07
C GLU A 68 14.89 -6.02 3.87
N GLY A 69 13.66 -6.21 3.38
CA GLY A 69 12.59 -5.22 3.32
C GLY A 69 12.81 -4.07 2.33
N GLY A 70 11.78 -3.23 2.19
CA GLY A 70 11.78 -2.10 1.26
C GLY A 70 12.86 -1.06 1.54
N GLN A 71 13.36 -0.96 2.77
CA GLN A 71 14.46 -0.07 3.14
C GLN A 71 15.78 -0.41 2.43
N ALA A 72 16.06 -1.69 2.17
CA ALA A 72 17.24 -2.11 1.42
C ALA A 72 17.15 -1.61 -0.03
N LEU A 73 15.96 -1.73 -0.63
CA LEU A 73 15.66 -1.23 -1.97
C LEU A 73 15.74 0.31 -2.04
N LEU A 74 15.18 1.01 -1.05
CA LEU A 74 15.24 2.47 -0.96
C LEU A 74 16.68 2.99 -0.79
N ALA A 75 17.48 2.33 0.04
CA ALA A 75 18.90 2.67 0.23
C ALA A 75 19.72 2.47 -1.06
N ALA A 76 19.33 1.49 -1.89
CA ALA A 76 19.89 1.27 -3.22
C ALA A 76 19.33 2.21 -4.30
N GLY A 77 18.39 3.11 -3.97
CA GLY A 77 17.79 4.06 -4.90
C GLY A 77 16.59 3.53 -5.68
N ILE A 78 16.14 2.29 -5.43
CA ILE A 78 14.98 1.67 -6.07
C ILE A 78 13.70 2.14 -5.35
N ARG A 79 13.17 3.28 -5.79
CA ARG A 79 12.02 3.94 -5.15
C ARG A 79 10.66 3.49 -5.66
N SER A 80 10.62 2.76 -6.77
CA SER A 80 9.38 2.22 -7.36
C SER A 80 8.88 0.96 -6.65
N ALA A 81 9.71 0.36 -5.79
CA ALA A 81 9.38 -0.87 -5.09
C ALA A 81 8.14 -0.69 -4.20
N PRO A 82 7.11 -1.53 -4.34
CA PRO A 82 5.96 -1.48 -3.46
C PRO A 82 6.37 -1.91 -2.05
N VAL A 83 5.94 -1.14 -1.04
CA VAL A 83 6.17 -1.48 0.38
C VAL A 83 4.99 -2.29 0.95
N THR A 84 3.80 -2.07 0.41
CA THR A 84 2.55 -2.73 0.79
C THR A 84 1.85 -3.24 -0.46
N ASP A 85 1.29 -4.44 -0.38
CA ASP A 85 0.49 -5.02 -1.46
C ASP A 85 -0.96 -4.49 -1.46
N PRO A 86 -1.76 -4.79 -2.49
CA PRO A 86 -3.14 -4.28 -2.59
C PRO A 86 -4.09 -4.80 -1.51
N TRP A 87 -3.70 -5.83 -0.77
CA TRP A 87 -4.49 -6.44 0.31
C TRP A 87 -4.01 -6.00 1.71
N GLY A 88 -3.07 -5.05 1.76
CA GLY A 88 -2.59 -4.43 2.99
C GLY A 88 -1.42 -5.14 3.65
N ASN A 89 -0.86 -6.20 3.05
CA ASN A 89 0.29 -6.89 3.62
C ASN A 89 1.60 -6.19 3.25
N PRO A 90 2.63 -6.25 4.11
CA PRO A 90 3.96 -5.80 3.75
C PRO A 90 4.54 -6.69 2.66
N VAL A 91 5.14 -6.06 1.64
CA VAL A 91 5.94 -6.78 0.64
C VAL A 91 7.27 -7.17 1.28
N ARG A 92 7.62 -8.45 1.19
CA ARG A 92 8.90 -8.98 1.69
C ARG A 92 9.95 -8.89 0.60
N TYR A 93 11.11 -8.41 0.97
CA TYR A 93 12.30 -8.41 0.13
C TYR A 93 13.45 -9.03 0.93
N SER A 94 14.25 -9.87 0.28
CA SER A 94 15.53 -10.37 0.78
C SER A 94 16.54 -10.36 -0.35
N GLY A 95 17.74 -9.84 -0.10
CA GLY A 95 18.83 -9.79 -1.08
C GLY A 95 20.17 -10.17 -0.47
N GLU A 96 20.86 -11.14 -1.10
CA GLU A 96 22.19 -11.61 -0.70
C GLU A 96 23.03 -11.96 -1.94
N GLY A 97 24.19 -11.31 -2.08
CA GLY A 97 25.06 -11.49 -3.23
C GLY A 97 24.32 -11.19 -4.54
N MET A 98 24.13 -12.20 -5.40
CA MET A 98 23.39 -12.07 -6.67
C MET A 98 21.93 -12.54 -6.59
N ARG A 99 21.50 -13.09 -5.45
CA ARG A 99 20.18 -13.71 -5.29
C ARG A 99 19.24 -12.76 -4.57
N PHE A 100 17.97 -12.79 -4.96
CA PHE A 100 16.94 -12.04 -4.26
C PHE A 100 15.61 -12.77 -4.25
N THR A 101 14.75 -12.38 -3.32
CA THR A 101 13.33 -12.74 -3.29
C THR A 101 12.52 -11.48 -3.06
N LEU A 102 11.44 -11.31 -3.82
CA LEU A 102 10.44 -10.28 -3.62
C LEU A 102 9.06 -10.94 -3.57
N ALA A 103 8.33 -10.82 -2.46
CA ALA A 103 7.13 -11.60 -2.21
C ALA A 103 5.98 -10.83 -1.53
N SER A 104 4.75 -11.29 -1.75
CA SER A 104 3.51 -10.81 -1.13
C SER A 104 2.65 -12.01 -0.70
N ALA A 105 2.01 -11.87 0.48
CA ALA A 105 1.11 -12.87 1.07
C ALA A 105 -0.23 -13.00 0.34
N GLY A 106 -0.44 -12.21 -0.73
CA GLY A 106 -1.64 -12.31 -1.53
C GLY A 106 -2.94 -11.92 -0.81
N PRO A 107 -4.09 -12.22 -1.43
CA PRO A 107 -5.42 -11.97 -0.89
C PRO A 107 -5.72 -12.60 0.47
N ASP A 108 -5.19 -13.78 0.77
CA ASP A 108 -5.54 -14.51 1.99
C ASP A 108 -4.75 -14.08 3.24
N GLN A 109 -3.76 -13.20 3.04
CA GLN A 109 -2.90 -12.61 4.07
C GLN A 109 -2.08 -13.64 4.86
N GLN A 110 -1.96 -14.87 4.34
CA GLN A 110 -1.21 -15.96 4.95
C GLN A 110 -0.02 -16.29 4.07
N TRP A 111 1.16 -16.37 4.68
CA TRP A 111 2.35 -16.80 3.97
C TRP A 111 2.35 -18.31 3.77
N ASP A 112 3.10 -18.75 2.77
CA ASP A 112 3.30 -20.16 2.41
C ASP A 112 2.01 -20.83 1.91
N THR A 113 1.15 -20.04 1.28
CA THR A 113 -0.11 -20.49 0.66
C THR A 113 -0.01 -20.42 -0.87
N LYS A 114 -1.07 -20.85 -1.56
CA LYS A 114 -1.07 -20.98 -3.02
C LYS A 114 -1.20 -19.65 -3.74
N ASP A 115 -1.80 -18.64 -3.10
CA ASP A 115 -2.06 -17.34 -3.71
C ASP A 115 -0.90 -16.37 -3.59
N ASP A 116 0.08 -16.67 -2.74
CA ASP A 116 1.37 -15.99 -2.64
C ASP A 116 1.93 -15.64 -4.02
N LEU A 117 2.48 -14.43 -4.08
CA LEU A 117 3.19 -13.93 -5.24
C LEU A 117 4.65 -13.82 -4.84
N SER A 118 5.55 -14.48 -5.59
CA SER A 118 6.99 -14.36 -5.38
C SER A 118 7.74 -14.23 -6.70
N VAL A 119 8.73 -13.36 -6.74
CA VAL A 119 9.68 -13.22 -7.85
C VAL A 119 11.07 -13.43 -7.28
N THR A 120 11.84 -14.31 -7.89
CA THR A 120 13.21 -14.65 -7.47
C THR A 120 14.21 -14.37 -8.59
N ASP A 121 15.51 -14.54 -8.33
CA ASP A 121 16.50 -14.47 -9.40
C ASP A 121 16.31 -15.63 -10.41
N GLY A 122 16.17 -15.29 -11.68
CA GLY A 122 16.09 -16.26 -12.78
C GLY A 122 14.69 -16.72 -13.19
N GLU A 123 13.62 -16.17 -12.59
CA GLU A 123 12.22 -16.34 -13.02
C GLU A 123 11.80 -15.35 -14.12
#